data_AF-A0A5N7MES2-F1
#
_entry.id   AF-A0A5N7MES2-F1
#
_cell.length_a   1.000
_cell.length_b   1.000
_cell.length_c   1.000
_cell.angle_alpha   90.00
_cell.angle_beta   90.00
_cell.angle_gamma   90.00
#
_symmetry.space_group_name_H-M   'P 1'
#
loop_
_entity.id
_entity.type
_entity.pdbx_description
1 polymer ?
#
loop_
_entity_poly.entity_id
_entity_poly.type
_entity_poly.pdbx_seq_one_letter_code
_entity_poly.pdbx_strand_id
1 'polypeptide(L)'
;MFITAKQITKNVERLYEILTKELSLTTDRSGGVEEGVLTMWDILEVLKDPPQTADQALIDKLVVGAGVHDLSAKICAVWDHFPLERGTLEPHLKLLAGTKFITQNAVNDRWTADGANGRQHDDADKIIELYWACLCIIAGMKVDLDDPVNSSGGKNPDVIATATDGIKWGFALKTLARVSNPVNVPSNMSRLMRGGIKQINASSVDKGMVVLNMKNVIDHDLIRQTMHIFGWDKAREQLVSQVANYTNDLHLNHSHDLLADLQASPRVAPQAALVAHVATPTNIFGRTVMTEVNAMVEEVFPPSRDDGAGSYAAEVHWLLWTLNDVVQKVR
;
A
#
# COMPACT_ATOMS: atom_id res chain seq x y z
N MET A 1 16.42 -0.42 8.51
CA MET A 1 16.46 -1.74 9.17
C MET A 1 16.70 -2.79 8.08
N PHE A 2 17.59 -3.76 8.29
CA PHE A 2 17.85 -4.82 7.31
C PHE A 2 16.96 -6.02 7.59
N ILE A 3 16.36 -6.56 6.54
CA ILE A 3 15.54 -7.77 6.63
C ILE A 3 16.43 -8.93 6.21
N THR A 4 16.57 -9.93 7.07
CA THR A 4 17.38 -11.12 6.75
C THR A 4 16.63 -12.06 5.82
N ALA A 5 17.37 -12.74 4.94
CA ALA A 5 16.88 -13.86 4.14
C ALA A 5 15.98 -14.80 4.95
N LYS A 6 16.42 -15.19 6.16
CA LYS A 6 15.68 -16.07 7.08
C LYS A 6 14.32 -15.51 7.52
N GLN A 7 14.24 -14.22 7.84
CA GLN A 7 12.97 -13.57 8.21
C GLN A 7 12.00 -13.55 7.03
N ILE A 8 12.53 -13.30 5.83
CA ILE A 8 11.72 -13.31 4.62
C ILE A 8 11.14 -14.70 4.36
N THR A 9 11.99 -15.74 4.36
CA THR A 9 11.55 -17.13 4.19
C THR A 9 10.45 -17.47 5.18
N LYS A 10 10.65 -17.15 6.47
CA LYS A 10 9.69 -17.46 7.53
C LYS A 10 8.30 -16.87 7.26
N ASN A 11 8.22 -15.59 6.93
CA ASN A 11 6.92 -14.92 6.72
C ASN A 11 6.21 -15.44 5.47
N VAL A 12 6.98 -15.72 4.41
CA VAL A 12 6.45 -16.19 3.13
C VAL A 12 5.98 -17.64 3.21
N GLU A 13 6.76 -18.51 3.87
CA GLU A 13 6.33 -19.89 4.19
C GLU A 13 5.09 -19.88 5.08
N ARG A 14 5.06 -19.01 6.09
CA ARG A 14 3.91 -18.90 6.98
C ARG A 14 2.65 -18.46 6.23
N LEU A 15 2.75 -17.48 5.32
CA LEU A 15 1.64 -17.10 4.45
C LEU A 15 1.16 -18.29 3.61
N TYR A 16 2.09 -19.04 3.01
CA TYR A 16 1.74 -20.23 2.23
C TYR A 16 1.01 -21.28 3.07
N GLU A 17 1.44 -21.51 4.31
CA GLU A 17 0.74 -22.41 5.25
C GLU A 17 -0.66 -21.92 5.60
N ILE A 18 -0.83 -20.62 5.84
CA ILE A 18 -2.15 -20.02 6.10
C ILE A 18 -3.10 -20.32 4.94
N LEU A 19 -2.66 -20.08 3.70
CA LEU A 19 -3.50 -20.27 2.52
C LEU A 19 -3.83 -21.74 2.27
N THR A 20 -2.84 -22.62 2.34
CA THR A 20 -2.99 -24.03 1.93
C THR A 20 -3.52 -24.93 3.05
N LYS A 21 -3.02 -24.77 4.28
CA LYS A 21 -3.36 -25.65 5.40
C LYS A 21 -4.53 -25.12 6.22
N GLU A 22 -4.57 -23.83 6.50
CA GLU A 22 -5.62 -23.24 7.37
C GLU A 22 -6.85 -22.83 6.57
N LEU A 23 -6.68 -22.21 5.40
CA LEU A 23 -7.78 -21.82 4.51
C LEU A 23 -8.18 -22.88 3.49
N SER A 24 -7.44 -24.00 3.44
CA SER A 24 -7.72 -25.14 2.56
C SER A 24 -7.84 -24.76 1.09
N LEU A 25 -7.07 -23.77 0.65
CA LEU A 25 -6.98 -23.39 -0.75
C LEU A 25 -6.13 -24.39 -1.51
N THR A 26 -6.65 -24.87 -2.64
CA THR A 26 -5.97 -25.80 -3.53
C THR A 26 -4.84 -25.10 -4.30
N THR A 27 -3.81 -25.84 -4.71
CA THR A 27 -2.61 -25.27 -5.34
C THR A 27 -2.89 -24.61 -6.71
N ASP A 28 -3.91 -25.09 -7.43
CA ASP A 28 -4.40 -24.47 -8.66
C ASP A 28 -4.95 -23.04 -8.44
N ARG A 29 -5.43 -22.76 -7.23
CA ARG A 29 -5.91 -21.45 -6.79
C ARG A 29 -4.86 -20.62 -6.07
N SER A 30 -3.68 -21.14 -5.74
CA SER A 30 -2.62 -20.37 -5.07
C SER A 30 -1.54 -19.86 -6.01
N GLY A 31 -1.72 -20.00 -7.33
CA GLY A 31 -0.66 -19.85 -8.33
C GLY A 31 0.19 -18.58 -8.19
N GLY A 32 -0.39 -17.43 -7.84
CA GLY A 32 0.41 -16.20 -7.69
C GLY A 32 1.14 -16.08 -6.35
N VAL A 33 0.59 -16.63 -5.26
CA VAL A 33 1.33 -16.69 -3.98
C VAL A 33 2.41 -17.75 -4.06
N GLU A 34 2.12 -18.90 -4.68
CA GLU A 34 3.11 -19.95 -4.94
C GLU A 34 4.24 -19.43 -5.85
N GLU A 35 3.93 -18.73 -6.94
CA GLU A 35 4.92 -18.07 -7.79
C GLU A 35 5.73 -17.04 -6.99
N GLY A 36 5.10 -16.28 -6.09
CA GLY A 36 5.79 -15.38 -5.17
C GLY A 36 6.73 -16.09 -4.19
N VAL A 37 6.30 -17.21 -3.62
CA VAL A 37 7.10 -18.07 -2.72
C VAL A 37 8.30 -18.67 -3.46
N LEU A 38 8.07 -19.19 -4.67
CA LEU A 38 9.12 -19.74 -5.53
C LEU A 38 10.12 -18.66 -5.94
N THR A 39 9.63 -17.47 -6.31
CA THR A 39 10.47 -16.30 -6.61
C THR A 39 11.32 -15.92 -5.39
N MET A 40 10.76 -16.02 -4.19
CA MET A 40 11.51 -15.79 -2.96
C MET A 40 12.57 -16.86 -2.70
N TRP A 41 12.29 -18.12 -2.98
CA TRP A 41 13.28 -19.20 -2.87
C TRP A 41 14.43 -19.00 -3.86
N ASP A 42 14.14 -18.66 -5.11
CA ASP A 42 15.15 -18.29 -6.12
C ASP A 42 16.05 -17.16 -5.61
N ILE A 43 15.45 -16.11 -5.03
CA ILE A 43 16.19 -14.99 -4.43
C ILE A 43 17.09 -15.47 -3.30
N LEU A 44 16.57 -16.30 -2.39
CA LEU A 44 17.33 -16.80 -1.25
C LEU A 44 18.51 -17.64 -1.69
N GLU A 45 18.36 -18.47 -2.73
CA GLU A 45 19.48 -19.21 -3.34
C GLU A 45 20.52 -18.26 -3.92
N VAL A 46 20.11 -17.22 -4.65
CA VAL A 46 21.05 -16.21 -5.16
C VAL A 46 21.76 -15.47 -4.03
N LEU A 47 21.07 -15.20 -2.92
CA LEU A 47 21.66 -14.50 -1.77
C LEU A 47 22.65 -15.39 -0.97
N LYS A 48 22.69 -16.71 -1.17
CA LYS A 48 23.72 -17.57 -0.57
C LYS A 48 25.10 -17.34 -1.18
N ASP A 49 25.15 -17.06 -2.48
CA ASP A 49 26.35 -16.68 -3.22
C ASP A 49 26.05 -15.47 -4.11
N PRO A 50 25.94 -14.26 -3.52
CA PRO A 50 25.44 -13.10 -4.23
C PRO A 50 26.42 -12.70 -5.34
N PRO A 51 25.92 -12.45 -6.56
CA PRO A 51 26.79 -12.03 -7.65
C PRO A 51 27.40 -10.66 -7.36
N GLN A 52 28.63 -10.44 -7.84
CA GLN A 52 29.31 -9.14 -7.70
C GLN A 52 28.52 -7.99 -8.34
N THR A 53 27.74 -8.29 -9.37
CA THR A 53 26.81 -7.36 -10.05
C THR A 53 25.46 -8.05 -10.24
N ALA A 54 24.38 -7.38 -9.87
CA ALA A 54 23.02 -7.85 -10.17
C ALA A 54 22.64 -7.36 -11.58
N ASP A 55 22.17 -8.27 -12.42
CA ASP A 55 21.51 -7.90 -13.68
C ASP A 55 20.05 -7.48 -13.44
N GLN A 56 19.40 -6.95 -14.49
CA GLN A 56 18.02 -6.49 -14.38
C GLN A 56 17.05 -7.60 -13.97
N ALA A 57 17.26 -8.83 -14.46
CA ALA A 57 16.39 -9.95 -14.13
C ALA A 57 16.44 -10.32 -12.65
N LEU A 58 17.64 -10.30 -12.05
CA LEU A 58 17.80 -10.49 -10.61
C LEU A 58 17.19 -9.33 -9.82
N ILE A 59 17.37 -8.08 -10.27
CA ILE A 59 16.74 -6.91 -9.63
C ILE A 59 15.22 -7.05 -9.62
N ASP A 60 14.62 -7.45 -10.74
CA ASP A 60 13.17 -7.59 -10.84
C ASP A 60 12.64 -8.70 -9.91
N LYS A 61 13.34 -9.85 -9.84
CA LYS A 61 13.03 -10.89 -8.85
C LYS A 61 13.09 -10.33 -7.43
N LEU A 62 14.20 -9.67 -7.08
CA LEU A 62 14.42 -9.06 -5.78
C LEU A 62 13.29 -8.10 -5.39
N VAL A 63 12.88 -7.21 -6.30
CA VAL A 63 11.75 -6.29 -6.09
C VAL A 63 10.46 -7.04 -5.81
N VAL A 64 10.10 -8.02 -6.64
CA VAL A 64 8.89 -8.82 -6.42
C VAL A 64 8.93 -9.47 -5.04
N GLY A 65 10.06 -10.11 -4.71
CA GLY A 65 10.25 -10.78 -3.44
C GLY A 65 10.05 -9.88 -2.22
N ALA A 66 10.62 -8.67 -2.23
CA ALA A 66 10.38 -7.71 -1.16
C ALA A 66 8.90 -7.31 -1.05
N GLY A 67 8.21 -7.12 -2.17
CA GLY A 67 6.77 -6.83 -2.16
C GLY A 67 5.94 -7.95 -1.52
N VAL A 68 6.27 -9.20 -1.83
CA VAL A 68 5.62 -10.38 -1.22
C VAL A 68 5.94 -10.46 0.26
N HIS A 69 7.20 -10.25 0.63
CA HIS A 69 7.64 -10.26 2.03
C HIS A 69 6.91 -9.22 2.88
N ASP A 70 6.88 -7.98 2.42
CA ASP A 70 6.25 -6.85 3.11
C ASP A 70 4.81 -7.19 3.46
N LEU A 71 4.00 -7.61 2.46
CA LEU A 71 2.62 -8.02 2.67
C LEU A 71 2.49 -9.25 3.58
N SER A 72 3.33 -10.28 3.37
CA SER A 72 3.33 -11.50 4.17
C SER A 72 3.58 -11.21 5.65
N ALA A 73 4.49 -10.29 5.95
CA ALA A 73 4.80 -9.89 7.32
C ALA A 73 3.57 -9.32 8.05
N LYS A 74 2.78 -8.48 7.38
CA LYS A 74 1.58 -7.85 7.97
C LYS A 74 0.46 -8.87 8.14
N ILE A 75 0.23 -9.71 7.13
CA ILE A 75 -0.76 -10.80 7.21
C ILE A 75 -0.41 -11.74 8.36
N CYS A 76 0.84 -12.23 8.42
CA CYS A 76 1.26 -13.17 9.47
C CYS A 76 1.17 -12.53 10.86
N ALA A 77 1.55 -11.25 11.00
CA ALA A 77 1.42 -10.53 12.27
C ALA A 77 -0.04 -10.49 12.75
N VAL A 78 -1.00 -10.17 11.86
CA VAL A 78 -2.42 -10.22 12.21
C VAL A 78 -2.87 -11.65 12.51
N TRP A 79 -2.56 -12.58 11.60
CA TRP A 79 -3.05 -13.95 11.68
C TRP A 79 -2.59 -14.65 12.96
N ASP A 80 -1.34 -14.48 13.35
CA ASP A 80 -0.75 -15.19 14.48
C ASP A 80 -1.02 -14.49 15.83
N HIS A 81 -1.17 -13.16 15.85
CA HIS A 81 -1.35 -12.41 17.11
C HIS A 81 -2.77 -11.91 17.37
N PHE A 82 -3.64 -11.88 16.35
CA PHE A 82 -5.01 -11.38 16.44
C PHE A 82 -6.00 -12.42 15.88
N PRO A 83 -6.14 -13.61 16.52
CA PRO A 83 -6.94 -14.71 15.98
C PRO A 83 -8.42 -14.38 15.77
N LEU A 84 -8.97 -13.43 16.53
CA LEU A 84 -10.35 -12.96 16.38
C LEU A 84 -10.60 -12.17 15.09
N GLU A 85 -9.55 -11.59 14.51
CA GLU A 85 -9.63 -10.76 13.28
C GLU A 85 -9.38 -11.58 12.01
N ARG A 86 -9.05 -12.88 12.13
CA ARG A 86 -8.78 -13.75 10.96
C ARG A 86 -9.95 -13.78 9.98
N GLY A 87 -11.18 -13.82 10.50
CA GLY A 87 -12.40 -13.84 9.69
C GLY A 87 -12.57 -12.56 8.84
N THR A 88 -12.05 -11.43 9.31
CA THR A 88 -12.04 -10.15 8.58
C THR A 88 -11.13 -10.22 7.36
N LEU A 89 -9.99 -10.92 7.46
CA LEU A 89 -9.01 -11.00 6.37
C LEU A 89 -9.27 -12.14 5.38
N GLU A 90 -9.95 -13.20 5.83
CA GLU A 90 -10.14 -14.44 5.08
C GLU A 90 -10.70 -14.23 3.66
N PRO A 91 -11.74 -13.41 3.42
CA PRO A 91 -12.25 -13.18 2.07
C PRO A 91 -11.19 -12.63 1.11
N HIS A 92 -10.40 -11.64 1.55
CA HIS A 92 -9.33 -11.04 0.75
C HIS A 92 -8.19 -12.02 0.53
N LEU A 93 -7.81 -12.81 1.54
CA LEU A 93 -6.76 -13.84 1.38
C LEU A 93 -7.17 -14.92 0.37
N LYS A 94 -8.44 -15.33 0.38
CA LYS A 94 -8.99 -16.26 -0.62
C LYS A 94 -8.97 -15.69 -2.03
N LEU A 95 -9.25 -14.40 -2.18
CA LEU A 95 -9.10 -13.72 -3.46
C LEU A 95 -7.63 -13.69 -3.88
N LEU A 96 -6.74 -13.22 -2.99
CA LEU A 96 -5.30 -13.05 -3.25
C LEU A 96 -4.62 -14.30 -3.75
N ALA A 97 -4.98 -15.48 -3.23
CA ALA A 97 -4.42 -16.74 -3.68
C ALA A 97 -4.53 -16.88 -5.22
N GLY A 98 -5.68 -16.49 -5.79
CA GLY A 98 -5.96 -16.59 -7.22
C GLY A 98 -5.36 -15.46 -8.07
N THR A 99 -4.79 -14.43 -7.44
CA THR A 99 -4.24 -13.25 -8.12
C THR A 99 -2.80 -13.49 -8.52
N LYS A 100 -2.40 -13.06 -9.73
CA LYS A 100 -1.01 -13.19 -10.22
C LYS A 100 -0.08 -12.06 -9.79
N PHE A 101 -0.63 -11.02 -9.17
CA PHE A 101 0.12 -9.83 -8.80
C PHE A 101 -0.27 -9.44 -7.39
N ILE A 102 0.66 -9.57 -6.45
CA ILE A 102 0.42 -9.33 -5.01
C ILE A 102 1.27 -8.18 -4.44
N THR A 103 2.04 -7.50 -5.27
CA THR A 103 3.04 -6.53 -4.82
C THR A 103 2.51 -5.09 -4.80
N GLN A 104 2.99 -4.29 -3.84
CA GLN A 104 2.70 -2.86 -3.75
C GLN A 104 3.87 -1.98 -4.23
N ASN A 105 5.03 -2.58 -4.46
CA ASN A 105 6.30 -1.92 -4.73
C ASN A 105 6.76 -1.99 -6.19
N ALA A 106 5.82 -2.28 -7.09
CA ALA A 106 6.05 -2.33 -8.52
C ALA A 106 4.81 -1.82 -9.26
N VAL A 107 5.02 -1.36 -10.49
CA VAL A 107 3.94 -0.99 -11.40
C VAL A 107 3.17 -2.24 -11.80
N ASN A 108 1.83 -2.14 -11.83
CA ASN A 108 1.01 -3.13 -12.50
C ASN A 108 0.81 -2.70 -13.97
N ASP A 109 1.57 -3.31 -14.89
CA ASP A 109 1.59 -2.97 -16.31
C ASP A 109 0.23 -3.06 -17.01
N ARG A 110 -0.71 -3.81 -16.42
CA ARG A 110 -2.07 -3.97 -16.96
C ARG A 110 -3.00 -2.82 -16.59
N TRP A 111 -2.51 -1.82 -15.85
CA TRP A 111 -3.32 -0.72 -15.35
C TRP A 111 -3.11 0.57 -16.14
N THR A 112 -3.58 0.59 -17.39
CA THR A 112 -3.62 1.78 -18.24
C THR A 112 -5.01 2.41 -18.24
N ALA A 113 -5.09 3.74 -18.22
CA ALA A 113 -6.36 4.46 -18.26
C ALA A 113 -7.12 4.32 -19.60
N ASP A 114 -6.44 3.89 -20.66
CA ASP A 114 -6.88 4.05 -22.06
C ASP A 114 -7.34 2.74 -22.75
N GLY A 115 -7.52 1.64 -22.03
CA GLY A 115 -7.79 0.31 -22.62
C GLY A 115 -9.25 -0.19 -22.53
N ALA A 116 -9.78 -0.73 -23.63
CA ALA A 116 -11.04 -1.49 -23.69
C ALA A 116 -11.05 -2.81 -22.86
N ASN A 117 -9.90 -3.18 -22.27
CA ASN A 117 -9.76 -4.24 -21.26
C ASN A 117 -9.75 -3.66 -19.83
N GLY A 118 -10.48 -2.55 -19.65
CA GLY A 118 -10.54 -1.78 -18.41
C GLY A 118 -10.88 -2.65 -17.20
N ARG A 119 -10.18 -2.42 -16.09
CA ARG A 119 -10.47 -3.02 -14.77
C ARG A 119 -10.60 -4.54 -14.74
N GLN A 120 -9.94 -5.29 -15.61
CA GLN A 120 -9.97 -6.76 -15.53
C GLN A 120 -9.26 -7.34 -14.29
N HIS A 121 -8.68 -6.52 -13.41
CA HIS A 121 -7.99 -6.96 -12.20
C HIS A 121 -8.24 -6.00 -11.01
N ASP A 122 -9.52 -5.82 -10.63
CA ASP A 122 -9.90 -5.16 -9.35
C ASP A 122 -9.18 -5.78 -8.14
N ASP A 123 -8.77 -7.06 -8.26
CA ASP A 123 -7.90 -7.80 -7.35
C ASP A 123 -6.66 -7.03 -6.85
N ALA A 124 -6.02 -6.23 -7.71
CA ALA A 124 -4.81 -5.50 -7.33
C ALA A 124 -5.09 -4.31 -6.39
N ASP A 125 -6.32 -3.78 -6.42
CA ASP A 125 -6.80 -2.77 -5.47
C ASP A 125 -7.14 -3.43 -4.14
N LYS A 126 -7.59 -4.70 -4.14
CA LYS A 126 -7.86 -5.47 -2.91
C LYS A 126 -6.62 -5.74 -2.07
N ILE A 127 -5.43 -5.73 -2.67
CA ILE A 127 -4.18 -5.86 -1.92
C ILE A 127 -3.95 -4.64 -1.01
N ILE A 128 -4.21 -3.41 -1.48
CA ILE A 128 -3.98 -2.24 -0.63
C ILE A 128 -5.03 -2.16 0.48
N GLU A 129 -6.27 -2.57 0.21
CA GLU A 129 -7.31 -2.72 1.24
C GLU A 129 -6.87 -3.68 2.34
N LEU A 130 -6.41 -4.89 1.96
CA LEU A 130 -5.91 -5.88 2.92
C LEU A 130 -4.69 -5.35 3.69
N TYR A 131 -3.74 -4.73 2.99
CA TYR A 131 -2.54 -4.17 3.58
C TYR A 131 -2.91 -3.13 4.66
N TRP A 132 -3.80 -2.20 4.34
CA TRP A 132 -4.24 -1.15 5.24
C TRP A 132 -5.05 -1.70 6.43
N ALA A 133 -5.94 -2.67 6.18
CA ALA A 133 -6.67 -3.37 7.24
C ALA A 133 -5.71 -4.01 8.24
N CYS A 134 -4.63 -4.65 7.76
CA CYS A 134 -3.63 -5.21 8.66
C CYS A 134 -2.94 -4.16 9.52
N LEU A 135 -2.59 -2.99 8.95
CA LEU A 135 -2.00 -1.89 9.71
C LEU A 135 -2.93 -1.41 10.83
N CYS A 136 -4.22 -1.22 10.52
CA CYS A 136 -5.22 -0.81 11.50
C CYS A 136 -5.37 -1.83 12.64
N ILE A 137 -5.43 -3.13 12.32
CA ILE A 137 -5.53 -4.19 13.33
C ILE A 137 -4.30 -4.21 14.24
N ILE A 138 -3.10 -4.14 13.65
CA ILE A 138 -1.84 -4.13 14.42
C ILE A 138 -1.73 -2.86 15.29
N ALA A 139 -2.29 -1.74 14.83
CA ALA A 139 -2.41 -0.51 15.61
C ALA A 139 -3.46 -0.59 16.74
N GLY A 140 -4.13 -1.74 16.91
CA GLY A 140 -5.11 -1.97 17.96
C GLY A 140 -6.53 -1.49 17.63
N MET A 141 -6.82 -1.22 16.36
CA MET A 141 -8.16 -0.85 15.91
C MET A 141 -8.97 -2.10 15.52
N LYS A 142 -10.28 -2.07 15.78
CA LYS A 142 -11.20 -3.09 15.27
C LYS A 142 -11.57 -2.78 13.82
N VAL A 143 -11.41 -3.73 12.91
CA VAL A 143 -11.60 -3.49 11.47
C VAL A 143 -12.85 -4.19 10.93
N ASP A 144 -13.55 -3.49 10.05
CA ASP A 144 -14.55 -4.00 9.11
C ASP A 144 -14.05 -3.68 7.70
N LEU A 145 -13.95 -4.70 6.85
CA LEU A 145 -13.29 -4.64 5.54
C LEU A 145 -14.32 -4.95 4.47
N ASP A 146 -14.48 -4.08 3.46
CA ASP A 146 -15.51 -4.26 2.43
C ASP A 146 -15.26 -5.56 1.65
N ASP A 147 -16.29 -6.41 1.52
CA ASP A 147 -16.14 -7.74 0.93
C ASP A 147 -15.53 -7.63 -0.49
N PRO A 148 -14.46 -8.39 -0.80
CA PRO A 148 -13.73 -8.19 -2.03
C PRO A 148 -14.49 -8.70 -3.26
N VAL A 149 -15.52 -9.53 -3.08
CA VAL A 149 -16.37 -10.10 -4.13
C VAL A 149 -17.76 -9.46 -4.13
N ASN A 150 -18.38 -9.37 -2.96
CA ASN A 150 -19.71 -8.79 -2.75
C ASN A 150 -19.60 -7.38 -2.15
N SER A 151 -18.78 -6.53 -2.77
CA SER A 151 -18.53 -5.17 -2.25
C SER A 151 -19.83 -4.40 -2.00
N SER A 152 -19.76 -3.40 -1.13
CA SER A 152 -20.84 -2.48 -0.83
C SER A 152 -21.40 -1.70 -2.06
N GLY A 153 -20.78 -1.86 -3.24
CA GLY A 153 -21.11 -1.10 -4.45
C GLY A 153 -20.68 0.37 -4.32
N GLY A 154 -19.64 0.63 -3.53
CA GLY A 154 -19.14 1.97 -3.24
C GLY A 154 -20.01 2.75 -2.25
N LYS A 155 -20.79 2.07 -1.41
CA LYS A 155 -21.59 2.70 -0.34
C LYS A 155 -20.80 2.85 0.96
N ASN A 156 -19.79 2.01 1.17
CA ASN A 156 -18.87 2.08 2.29
C ASN A 156 -17.47 2.48 1.81
N PRO A 157 -16.66 3.09 2.70
CA PRO A 157 -15.21 3.08 2.58
C PRO A 157 -14.70 1.64 2.47
N ASP A 158 -13.55 1.48 1.83
CA ASP A 158 -12.98 0.16 1.58
C ASP A 158 -12.49 -0.48 2.90
N VAL A 159 -12.03 0.33 3.87
CA VAL A 159 -11.72 -0.09 5.25
C VAL A 159 -12.45 0.81 6.24
N ILE A 160 -13.15 0.23 7.22
CA ILE A 160 -13.68 0.95 8.39
C ILE A 160 -12.95 0.44 9.63
N ALA A 161 -12.32 1.32 10.40
CA ALA A 161 -11.61 0.95 11.62
C ALA A 161 -12.15 1.73 12.82
N THR A 162 -12.46 1.03 13.91
CA THR A 162 -12.88 1.64 15.17
C THR A 162 -11.69 1.73 16.10
N ALA A 163 -11.30 2.95 16.46
CA ALA A 163 -10.23 3.22 17.43
C ALA A 163 -10.66 2.84 18.86
N THR A 164 -9.69 2.80 19.78
CA THR A 164 -9.93 2.40 21.18
C THR A 164 -10.82 3.37 21.95
N ASP A 165 -10.90 4.63 21.50
CA ASP A 165 -11.82 5.66 22.02
C ASP A 165 -13.25 5.55 21.42
N GLY A 166 -13.47 4.59 20.53
CA GLY A 166 -14.76 4.34 19.88
C GLY A 166 -14.98 5.09 18.56
N ILE A 167 -14.05 5.97 18.14
CA ILE A 167 -14.20 6.71 16.89
C ILE A 167 -14.09 5.75 15.70
N LYS A 168 -15.08 5.79 14.81
CA LYS A 168 -15.09 5.03 13.55
C LYS A 168 -14.47 5.85 12.44
N TRP A 169 -13.33 5.38 11.95
CA TRP A 169 -12.60 5.92 10.82
C TRP A 169 -12.94 5.14 9.55
N GLY A 170 -13.33 5.86 8.48
CA GLY A 170 -13.49 5.31 7.14
C GLY A 170 -12.33 5.67 6.23
N PHE A 171 -11.68 4.68 5.63
CA PHE A 171 -10.61 4.89 4.66
C PHE A 171 -11.10 4.51 3.27
N ALA A 172 -11.13 5.48 2.36
CA ALA A 172 -11.39 5.24 0.95
C ALA A 172 -10.05 5.09 0.23
N LEU A 173 -9.69 3.86 -0.12
CA LEU A 173 -8.46 3.50 -0.78
C LEU A 173 -8.61 3.61 -2.29
N LYS A 174 -7.66 4.28 -2.94
CA LYS A 174 -7.71 4.58 -4.37
C LYS A 174 -6.32 4.43 -4.96
N THR A 175 -6.12 3.49 -5.86
CA THR A 175 -4.85 3.36 -6.58
C THR A 175 -4.81 4.35 -7.74
N LEU A 176 -3.67 5.00 -8.01
CA LEU A 176 -3.50 5.95 -9.12
C LEU A 176 -3.09 5.26 -10.42
N ALA A 177 -3.84 5.55 -11.50
CA ALA A 177 -3.66 4.89 -12.79
C ALA A 177 -2.37 5.30 -13.45
N ARG A 178 -1.73 4.33 -14.12
CA ARG A 178 -0.69 4.70 -15.06
C ARG A 178 -1.37 5.49 -16.15
N VAL A 179 -1.00 6.76 -16.23
CA VAL A 179 -1.45 7.68 -17.26
C VAL A 179 -0.39 7.74 -18.35
N SER A 180 -0.83 7.83 -19.60
CA SER A 180 0.04 7.96 -20.77
C SER A 180 0.86 9.25 -20.75
N ASN A 181 0.36 10.30 -20.08
CA ASN A 181 1.06 11.56 -19.87
C ASN A 181 1.07 11.94 -18.36
N PRO A 182 2.24 12.08 -17.72
CA PRO A 182 2.37 12.47 -16.31
C PRO A 182 1.63 13.76 -15.93
N VAL A 183 1.42 14.69 -16.87
CA VAL A 183 0.65 15.93 -16.65
C VAL A 183 -0.81 15.64 -16.24
N ASN A 184 -1.33 14.44 -16.53
CA ASN A 184 -2.69 14.06 -16.17
C ASN A 184 -2.81 13.42 -14.77
N VAL A 185 -1.69 13.15 -14.08
CA VAL A 185 -1.72 12.55 -12.73
C VAL A 185 -2.53 13.40 -11.74
N PRO A 186 -2.37 14.74 -11.64
CA PRO A 186 -3.12 15.55 -10.69
C PRO A 186 -4.63 15.54 -10.94
N SER A 187 -5.06 15.60 -12.20
CA SER A 187 -6.48 15.48 -12.56
C SER A 187 -7.04 14.11 -12.15
N ASN A 188 -6.26 13.04 -12.34
CA ASN A 188 -6.62 11.70 -11.90
C ASN A 188 -6.71 11.60 -10.36
N MET A 189 -5.77 12.20 -9.63
CA MET A 189 -5.81 12.31 -8.16
C MET A 189 -7.08 13.02 -7.70
N SER A 190 -7.38 14.20 -8.25
CA SER A 190 -8.58 14.97 -7.91
C SER A 190 -9.85 14.14 -8.13
N ARG A 191 -9.98 13.47 -9.27
CA ARG A 191 -11.12 12.57 -9.57
C ARG A 191 -11.27 11.43 -8.56
N LEU A 192 -10.17 10.79 -8.17
CA LEU A 192 -10.16 9.70 -7.17
C LEU A 192 -10.50 10.21 -5.78
N MET A 193 -10.00 11.38 -5.40
CA MET A 193 -10.34 12.03 -4.14
C MET A 193 -11.84 12.31 -4.02
N ARG A 194 -12.46 12.85 -5.08
CA ARG A 194 -13.93 13.04 -5.12
C ARG A 194 -14.69 11.74 -4.97
N GLY A 195 -14.20 10.66 -5.60
CA GLY A 195 -14.74 9.32 -5.43
C GLY A 195 -14.69 8.85 -3.98
N GLY A 196 -13.55 9.03 -3.31
CA GLY A 196 -13.37 8.67 -1.89
C GLY A 196 -14.20 9.53 -0.95
N ILE A 197 -14.27 10.84 -1.17
CA ILE A 197 -15.13 11.77 -0.41
C ILE A 197 -16.59 11.31 -0.46
N LYS A 198 -17.07 10.95 -1.66
CA LYS A 198 -18.44 10.44 -1.85
C LYS A 198 -18.68 9.14 -1.07
N GLN A 199 -17.75 8.19 -1.11
CA GLN A 199 -17.86 6.92 -0.35
C GLN A 199 -17.93 7.18 1.16
N ILE A 200 -17.05 8.04 1.70
CA ILE A 200 -17.01 8.34 3.14
C ILE A 200 -18.32 9.01 3.58
N ASN A 201 -18.78 10.03 2.85
CA ASN A 201 -20.02 10.74 3.19
C ASN A 201 -21.27 9.84 3.13
N ALA A 202 -21.27 8.82 2.28
CA ALA A 202 -22.38 7.87 2.17
C ALA A 202 -22.45 6.86 3.34
N SER A 203 -21.39 6.77 4.15
CA SER A 203 -21.25 5.76 5.20
C SER A 203 -21.57 6.28 6.60
N SER A 204 -21.62 5.36 7.57
CA SER A 204 -21.94 5.64 8.97
C SER A 204 -20.73 5.92 9.86
N VAL A 205 -19.58 6.25 9.27
CA VAL A 205 -18.34 6.57 9.99
C VAL A 205 -18.41 7.97 10.62
N ASP A 206 -17.63 8.19 11.68
CA ASP A 206 -17.52 9.47 12.37
C ASP A 206 -16.54 10.39 11.64
N LYS A 207 -15.41 9.80 11.22
CA LYS A 207 -14.29 10.45 10.53
C LYS A 207 -13.85 9.58 9.35
N GLY A 208 -13.17 10.15 8.38
CA GLY A 208 -12.64 9.40 7.26
C GLY A 208 -11.61 10.16 6.44
N MET A 209 -10.80 9.41 5.72
CA MET A 209 -9.67 9.91 4.95
C MET A 209 -9.60 9.20 3.61
N VAL A 210 -9.23 9.93 2.57
CA VAL A 210 -8.88 9.33 1.28
C VAL A 210 -7.41 8.89 1.33
N VAL A 211 -7.16 7.64 0.95
CA VAL A 211 -5.81 7.07 0.84
C VAL A 211 -5.53 6.83 -0.65
N LEU A 212 -4.56 7.56 -1.20
CA LEU A 212 -4.12 7.39 -2.59
C LEU A 212 -2.87 6.51 -2.63
N ASN A 213 -2.98 5.34 -3.24
CA ASN A 213 -1.85 4.47 -3.53
C ASN A 213 -1.19 4.89 -4.85
N MET A 214 0.06 5.35 -4.77
CA MET A 214 0.80 5.94 -5.88
C MET A 214 1.63 4.91 -6.69
N LYS A 215 1.54 3.61 -6.38
CA LYS A 215 2.45 2.60 -6.93
C LYS A 215 2.60 2.58 -8.46
N ASN A 216 1.58 2.98 -9.23
CA ASN A 216 1.68 2.94 -10.71
C ASN A 216 2.09 4.29 -11.35
N VAL A 217 2.25 5.35 -10.56
CA VAL A 217 2.71 6.66 -11.05
C VAL A 217 4.12 7.00 -10.58
N ILE A 218 4.61 6.36 -9.51
CA ILE A 218 6.00 6.47 -9.08
C ILE A 218 6.94 5.81 -10.10
N ASP A 219 8.01 6.51 -10.44
CA ASP A 219 9.14 5.98 -11.20
C ASP A 219 10.03 5.16 -10.27
N HIS A 220 9.73 3.87 -10.19
CA HIS A 220 10.47 2.89 -9.40
C HIS A 220 11.89 2.65 -9.91
N ASP A 221 12.13 2.80 -11.21
CA ASP A 221 13.47 2.58 -11.80
C ASP A 221 14.42 3.69 -11.36
N LEU A 222 13.96 4.94 -11.40
CA LEU A 222 14.75 6.09 -10.96
C LEU A 222 15.11 6.00 -9.46
N ILE A 223 14.19 5.56 -8.62
CA ILE A 223 14.44 5.38 -7.17
C ILE A 223 15.44 4.24 -6.94
N ARG A 224 15.29 3.12 -7.67
CA ARG A 224 16.24 2.00 -7.63
C ARG A 224 17.65 2.44 -8.01
N GLN A 225 17.81 3.14 -9.12
CA GLN A 225 19.09 3.67 -9.58
C GLN A 225 19.73 4.60 -8.53
N THR A 226 18.92 5.44 -7.89
CA THR A 226 19.39 6.38 -6.86
C THR A 226 19.94 5.66 -5.63
N MET A 227 19.31 4.57 -5.18
CA MET A 227 19.84 3.80 -4.04
C MET A 227 21.21 3.19 -4.34
N HIS A 228 21.38 2.60 -5.53
CA HIS A 228 22.63 1.95 -5.91
C HIS A 228 23.83 2.90 -5.85
N ILE A 229 23.61 4.18 -6.14
CA ILE A 229 24.67 5.18 -6.26
C ILE A 229 24.87 5.96 -4.95
N PHE A 230 23.78 6.29 -4.25
CA PHE A 230 23.82 7.29 -3.16
C PHE A 230 23.22 6.82 -1.82
N GLY A 231 22.70 5.59 -1.73
CA GLY A 231 22.21 5.00 -0.48
C GLY A 231 20.74 5.29 -0.15
N TRP A 232 20.30 4.85 1.05
CA TRP A 232 18.89 4.82 1.46
C TRP A 232 18.24 6.20 1.59
N ASP A 233 18.93 7.17 2.21
CA ASP A 233 18.39 8.53 2.39
C ASP A 233 18.05 9.19 1.06
N LYS A 234 18.88 8.95 0.04
CA LYS A 234 18.70 9.53 -1.30
C LYS A 234 17.57 8.87 -2.08
N ALA A 235 17.38 7.57 -1.94
CA ALA A 235 16.20 6.89 -2.48
C ALA A 235 14.90 7.41 -1.84
N ARG A 236 14.91 7.66 -0.53
CA ARG A 236 13.79 8.28 0.18
C ARG A 236 13.55 9.71 -0.28
N GLU A 237 14.59 10.53 -0.39
CA GLU A 237 14.50 11.90 -0.93
C GLU A 237 13.90 11.88 -2.35
N GLN A 238 14.33 10.95 -3.20
CA GLN A 238 13.81 10.81 -4.55
C GLN A 238 12.32 10.45 -4.55
N LEU A 239 11.90 9.51 -3.70
CA LEU A 239 10.49 9.16 -3.55
C LEU A 239 9.66 10.37 -3.09
N VAL A 240 10.09 11.06 -2.03
CA VAL A 240 9.43 12.25 -1.51
C VAL A 240 9.37 13.36 -2.57
N SER A 241 10.43 13.54 -3.36
CA SER A 241 10.45 14.51 -4.45
C SER A 241 9.45 14.18 -5.56
N GLN A 242 9.31 12.91 -5.93
CA GLN A 242 8.31 12.50 -6.92
C GLN A 242 6.89 12.75 -6.41
N VAL A 243 6.61 12.40 -5.16
CA VAL A 243 5.32 12.68 -4.50
C VAL A 243 5.04 14.19 -4.51
N ALA A 244 6.00 15.00 -4.07
CA ALA A 244 5.89 16.45 -4.02
C ALA A 244 5.63 17.08 -5.40
N ASN A 245 6.21 16.53 -6.47
CA ASN A 245 5.98 17.03 -7.83
C ASN A 245 4.51 16.88 -8.24
N TYR A 246 3.89 15.75 -7.93
CA TYR A 246 2.47 15.52 -8.23
C TYR A 246 1.54 16.36 -7.34
N THR A 247 1.89 16.55 -6.07
CA THR A 247 1.06 17.29 -5.12
C THR A 247 1.13 18.79 -5.33
N ASN A 248 2.31 19.33 -5.68
CA ASN A 248 2.46 20.74 -6.05
C ASN A 248 1.55 21.12 -7.23
N ASP A 249 1.50 20.29 -8.26
CA ASP A 249 0.65 20.54 -9.43
C ASP A 249 -0.84 20.42 -9.07
N LEU A 250 -1.20 19.44 -8.25
CA LEU A 250 -2.54 19.31 -7.68
C LEU A 250 -2.94 20.56 -6.87
N HIS A 251 -2.04 21.11 -6.06
CA HIS A 251 -2.28 22.32 -5.30
C HIS A 251 -2.49 23.55 -6.19
N LEU A 252 -1.67 23.70 -7.22
CA LEU A 252 -1.74 24.85 -8.13
C LEU A 252 -3.00 24.82 -8.99
N ASN A 253 -3.42 23.65 -9.48
CA ASN A 253 -4.41 23.54 -10.54
C ASN A 253 -5.76 22.93 -10.13
N HIS A 254 -5.85 22.28 -8.96
CA HIS A 254 -7.06 21.55 -8.55
C HIS A 254 -7.50 21.76 -7.10
N SER A 255 -6.69 22.43 -6.25
CA SER A 255 -7.00 22.59 -4.83
C SER A 255 -8.29 23.38 -4.56
N HIS A 256 -8.58 24.40 -5.36
CA HIS A 256 -9.76 25.25 -5.17
C HIS A 256 -11.06 24.42 -5.27
N ASP A 257 -11.16 23.56 -6.28
CA ASP A 257 -12.36 22.78 -6.49
C ASP A 257 -12.46 21.59 -5.52
N LEU A 258 -11.32 21.07 -5.03
CA LEU A 258 -11.29 20.05 -3.99
C LEU A 258 -11.65 20.63 -2.62
N LEU A 259 -11.24 21.87 -2.34
CA LEU A 259 -11.58 22.57 -1.10
C LEU A 259 -13.09 22.69 -0.92
N ALA A 260 -13.82 23.02 -1.97
CA ALA A 260 -15.29 23.11 -1.90
C ALA A 260 -15.92 21.77 -1.51
N ASP A 261 -15.45 20.66 -2.08
CA ASP A 261 -15.94 19.32 -1.74
C ASP A 261 -15.59 18.93 -0.30
N LEU A 262 -14.37 19.23 0.15
CA LEU A 262 -13.90 18.93 1.50
C LEU A 262 -14.65 19.76 2.56
N GLN A 263 -14.89 21.05 2.29
CA GLN A 263 -15.72 21.90 3.16
C GLN A 263 -17.17 21.43 3.25
N ALA A 264 -17.71 20.88 2.16
CA ALA A 264 -19.04 20.29 2.16
C ALA A 264 -19.10 18.91 2.85
N SER A 265 -17.95 18.36 3.25
CA SER A 265 -17.79 16.99 3.74
C SER A 265 -17.13 16.97 5.12
N PRO A 266 -17.83 17.36 6.20
CA PRO A 266 -17.23 17.54 7.53
C PRO A 266 -16.65 16.25 8.14
N ARG A 267 -17.03 15.08 7.61
CA ARG A 267 -16.48 13.78 8.02
C ARG A 267 -15.18 13.44 7.32
N VAL A 268 -14.86 14.08 6.20
CA VAL A 268 -13.65 13.79 5.43
C VAL A 268 -12.55 14.73 5.88
N ALA A 269 -11.40 14.17 6.24
CA ALA A 269 -10.22 14.93 6.56
C ALA A 269 -9.86 15.84 5.38
N PRO A 270 -9.45 17.08 5.62
CA PRO A 270 -8.87 17.94 4.57
C PRO A 270 -7.47 17.44 4.18
N GLN A 271 -7.19 16.15 4.30
CA GLN A 271 -5.89 15.54 4.12
C GLN A 271 -6.06 14.21 3.39
N ALA A 272 -5.10 13.88 2.55
CA ALA A 272 -5.00 12.56 1.93
C ALA A 272 -3.70 11.89 2.35
N ALA A 273 -3.78 10.58 2.55
CA ALA A 273 -2.60 9.75 2.73
C ALA A 273 -2.09 9.30 1.37
N LEU A 274 -0.86 9.67 1.02
CA LEU A 274 -0.18 9.20 -0.17
C LEU A 274 0.73 8.04 0.22
N VAL A 275 0.45 6.87 -0.34
CA VAL A 275 1.18 5.64 -0.01
C VAL A 275 2.01 5.23 -1.21
N ALA A 276 3.31 5.05 -0.98
CA ALA A 276 4.21 4.50 -1.97
C ALA A 276 5.15 3.48 -1.31
N HIS A 277 5.24 2.32 -1.93
CA HIS A 277 6.16 1.26 -1.55
C HIS A 277 7.22 1.16 -2.63
N VAL A 278 8.48 1.08 -2.25
CA VAL A 278 9.57 0.81 -3.18
C VAL A 278 10.50 -0.19 -2.51
N ALA A 279 10.96 -1.20 -3.25
CA ALA A 279 12.05 -2.03 -2.80
C ALA A 279 13.25 -1.85 -3.69
N THR A 280 14.42 -1.84 -3.06
CA THR A 280 15.68 -1.53 -3.70
C THR A 280 16.75 -2.47 -3.14
N PRO A 281 17.48 -3.20 -3.99
CA PRO A 281 18.64 -3.96 -3.54
C PRO A 281 19.79 -2.99 -3.23
N THR A 282 20.52 -3.24 -2.14
CA THR A 282 21.71 -2.49 -1.76
C THR A 282 22.87 -3.42 -1.46
N ASN A 283 24.11 -2.98 -1.67
CA ASN A 283 25.29 -3.77 -1.35
C ASN A 283 25.87 -3.29 -0.02
N ILE A 284 25.93 -4.18 0.96
CA ILE A 284 26.50 -3.90 2.27
C ILE A 284 27.61 -4.90 2.53
N PHE A 285 28.83 -4.38 2.64
CA PHE A 285 30.05 -5.17 2.86
C PHE A 285 30.26 -6.30 1.83
N GLY A 286 29.93 -6.05 0.56
CA GLY A 286 30.07 -7.04 -0.52
C GLY A 286 28.90 -8.01 -0.62
N ARG A 287 27.80 -7.80 0.12
CA ARG A 287 26.60 -8.63 0.06
C ARG A 287 25.40 -7.82 -0.39
N THR A 288 24.70 -8.30 -1.41
CA THR A 288 23.39 -7.75 -1.78
C THR A 288 22.39 -8.04 -0.66
N VAL A 289 21.75 -7.00 -0.13
CA VAL A 289 20.65 -7.09 0.82
C VAL A 289 19.46 -6.30 0.29
N MET A 290 18.26 -6.72 0.68
CA MET A 290 17.04 -6.02 0.31
C MET A 290 16.73 -4.93 1.32
N THR A 291 16.36 -3.77 0.79
CA THR A 291 15.89 -2.64 1.58
C THR A 291 14.57 -2.14 1.02
N GLU A 292 13.57 -2.07 1.89
CA GLU A 292 12.27 -1.50 1.56
C GLU A 292 12.23 -0.03 1.99
N VAL A 293 11.91 0.82 1.03
CA VAL A 293 11.58 2.23 1.20
C VAL A 293 10.06 2.33 1.08
N ASN A 294 9.38 2.12 2.21
CA ASN A 294 7.96 2.42 2.32
C ASN A 294 7.81 3.86 2.83
N ALA A 295 7.03 4.67 2.12
CA ALA A 295 6.66 6.01 2.55
C ALA A 295 5.14 6.16 2.57
N MET A 296 4.64 6.57 3.73
CA MET A 296 3.36 7.27 3.83
C MET A 296 3.68 8.75 3.93
N VAL A 297 3.22 9.52 2.95
CA VAL A 297 3.30 10.98 2.95
C VAL A 297 1.90 11.52 3.19
N GLU A 298 1.78 12.41 4.16
CA GLU A 298 0.54 13.14 4.42
C GLU A 298 0.52 14.40 3.56
N GLU A 299 -0.61 14.67 2.92
CA GLU A 299 -0.81 15.89 2.14
C GLU A 299 -2.09 16.60 2.55
N VAL A 300 -2.02 17.93 2.71
CA VAL A 300 -3.11 18.76 3.24
C VAL A 300 -3.76 19.59 2.13
N PHE A 301 -5.08 19.47 1.99
CA PHE A 301 -5.90 20.09 0.95
C PHE A 301 -7.03 20.95 1.52
N PRO A 302 -7.06 22.27 1.23
CA PRO A 302 -5.94 23.10 0.76
C PRO A 302 -4.88 23.20 1.87
N PRO A 303 -3.67 23.75 1.58
CA PRO A 303 -2.67 24.04 2.61
C PRO A 303 -3.20 25.09 3.59
N SER A 304 -3.97 24.65 4.59
CA SER A 304 -4.51 25.49 5.66
C SER A 304 -3.84 25.11 6.97
N ARG A 305 -3.56 26.12 7.80
CA ARG A 305 -2.76 26.05 9.03
C ARG A 305 -3.51 25.54 10.26
N ASP A 306 -4.62 24.82 10.12
CA ASP A 306 -5.35 24.36 11.32
C ASP A 306 -4.73 23.07 11.89
N ASP A 307 -3.46 23.20 12.30
CA ASP A 307 -2.62 22.17 12.95
C ASP A 307 -2.67 22.26 14.49
N GLY A 308 -3.64 23.02 15.02
CA GLY A 308 -3.84 23.15 16.46
C GLY A 308 -4.10 21.79 17.12
N ALA A 309 -3.57 21.59 18.32
CA ALA A 309 -3.81 20.38 19.08
C ALA A 309 -5.33 20.14 19.28
N GLY A 310 -5.81 18.95 18.92
CA GLY A 310 -7.23 18.60 18.94
C GLY A 310 -8.01 18.99 17.69
N SER A 311 -7.35 19.54 16.66
CA SER A 311 -7.96 19.69 15.33
C SER A 311 -8.07 18.32 14.65
N TYR A 312 -8.99 18.20 13.70
CA TYR A 312 -9.15 16.99 12.91
C TYR A 312 -7.86 16.66 12.12
N ALA A 313 -7.16 17.68 11.61
CA ALA A 313 -5.86 17.50 10.95
C ALA A 313 -4.80 16.92 11.90
N ALA A 314 -4.73 17.40 13.14
CA ALA A 314 -3.80 16.87 14.14
C ALA A 314 -4.09 15.39 14.48
N GLU A 315 -5.36 14.99 14.53
CA GLU A 315 -5.75 13.60 14.73
C GLU A 315 -5.37 12.70 13.56
N VAL A 316 -5.58 13.17 12.32
CA VAL A 316 -5.19 12.44 11.10
C VAL A 316 -3.67 12.29 11.03
N HIS A 317 -2.92 13.35 11.31
CA HIS A 317 -1.46 13.31 11.40
C HIS A 317 -0.99 12.25 12.39
N TRP A 318 -1.57 12.23 13.59
CA TRP A 318 -1.22 11.24 14.63
C TRP A 318 -1.57 9.80 14.21
N LEU A 319 -2.72 9.61 13.58
CA LEU A 319 -3.14 8.31 13.04
C LEU A 319 -2.17 7.83 11.95
N LEU A 320 -1.82 8.68 10.99
CA LEU A 320 -0.87 8.36 9.93
C LEU A 320 0.53 8.07 10.48
N TRP A 321 0.98 8.84 11.46
CA TRP A 321 2.23 8.57 12.16
C TRP A 321 2.22 7.19 12.82
N THR A 322 1.14 6.85 13.51
CA THR A 322 0.95 5.55 14.17
C THR A 322 0.95 4.39 13.16
N LEU A 323 0.20 4.52 12.06
CA LEU A 323 0.17 3.49 11.02
C LEU A 323 1.53 3.36 10.31
N ASN A 324 2.22 4.47 10.06
CA ASN A 324 3.55 4.45 9.47
C ASN A 324 4.59 3.82 10.42
N ASP A 325 4.49 4.04 11.74
CA ASP A 325 5.33 3.36 12.74
C ASP A 325 5.11 1.83 12.71
N VAL A 326 3.87 1.36 12.55
CA VAL A 326 3.57 -0.07 12.32
C VAL A 326 4.26 -0.59 11.06
N VAL A 327 4.23 0.16 9.95
CA VAL A 327 4.93 -0.21 8.70
C VAL A 327 6.45 -0.38 8.92
N GLN A 328 7.05 0.43 9.80
CA GLN A 328 8.47 0.31 10.10
C GLN A 328 8.79 -0.85 11.06
N LYS A 329 7.89 -1.15 12.01
CA LYS A 329 8.10 -2.17 13.05
C LYS A 329 7.76 -3.58 12.60
N VAL A 330 6.82 -3.75 11.67
CA VAL A 330 6.38 -5.05 11.17
C VAL A 330 6.99 -5.30 9.79
N ARG A 331 8.22 -5.82 9.78
CA ARG A 331 8.94 -6.28 8.59
C ARG A 331 9.52 -7.67 8.89
#